data_AF-W3WTF5-F1
#
_entry.id   AF-W3WTF5-F1
#
_cell.length_a   1.000
_cell.length_b   1.000
_cell.length_c   1.000
_cell.angle_alpha   90.00
_cell.angle_beta   90.00
_cell.angle_gamma   90.00
#
_symmetry.space_group_name_H-M   'P 1'
#
loop_
_entity.id
_entity.type
_entity.pdbx_description
1 polymer ?
#
loop_
_entity_poly.entity_id
_entity_poly.type
_entity_poly.pdbx_seq_one_letter_code
_entity_poly.pdbx_strand_id
1 'polypeptide(L)'
;MPAAPPLPLELCFFVAQYLRNSDVKSLRLVCKDFWGKFHLRLDRVFLSANPLNIEVFRSIADHDTFRRGIVEIIWDDARLGGDVRSNEQRELEDNLGYYLSSDDDDAAEMEAARSIDGAPRWYKILCRQSIADLNRRSRIGRNRPATQARLRQLVEKLPSTESWKYYKHLWEQQQQALDHGADAEA
;
A
#
# COMPACT_ATOMS: atom_id res chain seq x y z
N MET A 1 29.16 27.60 -12.87
CA MET A 1 29.80 26.27 -12.98
C MET A 1 29.67 25.81 -14.42
N PRO A 2 30.73 25.32 -15.08
CA PRO A 2 30.59 24.81 -16.44
C PRO A 2 29.73 23.54 -16.41
N ALA A 3 28.73 23.46 -17.29
CA ALA A 3 27.96 22.25 -17.48
C ALA A 3 28.91 21.15 -17.96
N ALA A 4 28.90 20.00 -17.30
CA ALA A 4 29.60 18.82 -17.81
C ALA A 4 29.09 18.53 -19.23
N PRO A 5 29.98 18.16 -20.18
CA PRO A 5 29.54 17.82 -21.53
C PRO A 5 28.50 16.68 -21.45
N PRO A 6 27.43 16.74 -22.26
CA PRO A 6 26.38 15.73 -22.22
C PRO A 6 26.99 14.36 -22.53
N LEU A 7 26.84 13.41 -21.60
CA LEU A 7 27.32 12.05 -21.79
C LEU A 7 26.57 11.43 -22.98
N PRO A 8 27.27 10.78 -23.94
CA PRO A 8 26.63 10.06 -25.04
C PRO A 8 25.56 9.09 -24.54
N LEU A 9 24.45 9.00 -25.29
CA LEU A 9 23.28 8.23 -24.86
C LEU A 9 23.60 6.73 -24.74
N GLU A 10 24.51 6.25 -25.59
CA GLU A 10 25.04 4.89 -25.62
C GLU A 10 25.74 4.55 -24.30
N LEU A 11 26.53 5.47 -23.75
CA LEU A 11 27.19 5.28 -22.45
C LEU A 11 26.16 5.30 -21.32
N CYS A 12 25.15 6.16 -21.40
CA CYS A 12 24.07 6.17 -20.42
C CYS A 12 23.28 4.85 -20.42
N PHE A 13 22.98 4.29 -21.60
CA PHE A 13 22.35 2.96 -21.73
C PHE A 13 23.25 1.84 -21.23
N PHE A 14 24.54 1.89 -21.54
CA PHE A 14 25.52 0.92 -21.07
C PHE A 14 25.68 0.94 -19.54
N VAL A 15 25.51 2.09 -18.89
CA VAL A 15 25.47 2.16 -17.42
C VAL A 15 24.13 1.62 -16.90
N ALA A 16 23.02 2.00 -17.55
CA ALA A 16 21.68 1.64 -17.09
C ALA A 16 21.39 0.13 -17.07
N GLN A 17 22.00 -0.67 -17.94
CA GLN A 17 21.86 -2.14 -17.90
C GLN A 17 22.35 -2.75 -16.58
N TYR A 18 23.34 -2.14 -15.91
CA TYR A 18 23.88 -2.62 -14.62
C TYR A 18 23.15 -2.06 -13.40
N LEU A 19 22.27 -1.07 -13.59
CA LEU A 19 21.45 -0.54 -12.50
C LEU A 19 20.40 -1.58 -12.08
N ARG A 20 19.89 -1.48 -10.85
CA ARG A 20 18.68 -2.22 -10.45
C ARG A 20 17.44 -1.49 -10.95
N ASN A 21 16.31 -2.17 -11.01
CA ASN A 21 15.07 -1.53 -11.48
C ASN A 21 14.66 -0.33 -10.59
N SER A 22 14.96 -0.36 -9.29
CA SER A 22 14.80 0.78 -8.38
C SER A 22 15.63 1.99 -8.80
N ASP A 23 16.86 1.75 -9.23
CA ASP A 23 17.81 2.81 -9.59
C ASP A 23 17.45 3.38 -10.98
N VAL A 24 16.97 2.53 -11.90
CA VAL A 24 16.38 2.98 -13.17
C VAL A 24 15.14 3.83 -12.93
N LYS A 25 14.26 3.45 -11.99
CA LYS A 25 13.10 4.26 -11.60
C LYS A 25 13.54 5.63 -11.09
N SER A 26 14.55 5.68 -10.22
CA SER A 26 15.11 6.95 -9.73
C SER A 26 15.68 7.79 -10.88
N LEU A 27 16.40 7.16 -11.82
CA LEU A 27 16.96 7.84 -12.99
C LEU A 27 15.89 8.51 -13.86
N ARG A 28 14.76 7.83 -14.08
CA ARG A 28 13.61 8.38 -14.82
C ARG A 28 12.98 9.60 -14.16
N LEU A 29 13.15 9.76 -12.84
CA LEU A 29 12.60 10.88 -12.07
C LEU A 29 13.54 12.10 -12.03
N VAL A 30 14.82 11.95 -12.40
CA VAL A 30 15.79 13.06 -12.36
C VAL A 30 15.45 14.14 -13.39
N CYS A 31 15.08 13.75 -14.62
CA CYS A 31 14.71 14.70 -15.66
C CYS A 31 13.76 14.08 -16.71
N LYS A 32 13.02 14.95 -17.41
CA LYS A 32 12.08 14.56 -18.48
C LYS A 32 12.77 13.82 -19.63
N ASP A 33 14.03 14.15 -19.94
CA ASP A 33 14.78 13.51 -21.01
C ASP A 33 15.06 12.03 -20.72
N PHE A 34 15.19 11.65 -19.45
CA PHE A 34 15.46 10.26 -19.06
C PHE A 34 14.18 9.43 -18.93
N TRP A 35 13.05 10.08 -18.67
CA TRP A 35 11.76 9.42 -18.48
C TRP A 35 11.36 8.52 -19.64
N GLY A 36 11.57 8.96 -20.89
CA GLY A 36 11.21 8.22 -22.10
C GLY A 36 12.34 7.38 -22.70
N LYS A 37 13.58 7.52 -22.19
CA LYS A 37 14.74 6.79 -22.72
C LYS A 37 14.98 5.50 -21.95
N PHE A 38 14.86 5.54 -20.62
CA PHE A 38 15.09 4.37 -19.78
C PHE A 38 13.78 3.68 -19.42
N HIS A 39 13.57 2.48 -19.96
CA HIS A 39 12.40 1.66 -19.67
C HIS A 39 12.57 0.90 -18.36
N LEU A 40 11.49 0.74 -17.61
CA LEU A 40 11.47 -0.18 -16.46
C LEU A 40 11.55 -1.63 -16.98
N ARG A 41 12.26 -2.47 -16.23
CA ARG A 41 12.28 -3.92 -16.45
C ARG A 41 11.19 -4.53 -15.59
N LEU A 42 10.02 -4.72 -16.20
CA LEU A 42 8.85 -5.30 -15.56
C LEU A 42 8.70 -6.72 -16.10
N ASP A 43 8.98 -7.71 -15.25
CA ASP A 43 8.83 -9.12 -15.63
C ASP A 43 7.56 -9.71 -15.02
N ARG A 44 7.06 -9.10 -13.93
CA ARG A 44 5.86 -9.52 -13.21
C ARG A 44 4.97 -8.33 -12.93
N VAL A 45 3.66 -8.53 -13.04
CA VAL A 45 2.65 -7.52 -12.68
C VAL A 45 1.69 -8.10 -11.67
N PHE A 46 1.38 -7.31 -10.65
CA PHE A 46 0.39 -7.65 -9.64
C PHE A 46 -0.95 -7.02 -10.01
N LEU A 47 -2.00 -7.81 -9.93
CA LEU A 47 -3.38 -7.41 -10.17
C LEU A 47 -4.18 -7.68 -8.90
N SER A 48 -4.93 -6.71 -8.43
CA SER A 48 -5.88 -6.92 -7.33
C SER A 48 -7.19 -6.23 -7.65
N ALA A 49 -8.22 -6.52 -6.86
CA ALA A 49 -9.52 -5.87 -6.93
C ALA A 49 -9.49 -4.40 -6.44
N ASN A 50 -8.42 -3.65 -6.69
CA ASN A 50 -8.38 -2.21 -6.51
C ASN A 50 -8.47 -1.54 -7.89
N PRO A 51 -9.42 -0.62 -8.14
CA PRO A 51 -9.57 0.03 -9.44
C PRO A 51 -8.29 0.65 -9.98
N LEU A 52 -7.45 1.24 -9.13
CA LEU A 52 -6.16 1.81 -9.54
C LEU A 52 -5.17 0.72 -9.97
N ASN A 53 -5.16 -0.42 -9.31
CA ASN A 53 -4.31 -1.54 -9.70
C ASN A 53 -4.76 -2.13 -11.05
N ILE A 54 -6.08 -2.22 -11.28
CA ILE A 54 -6.66 -2.62 -12.58
C ILE A 54 -6.29 -1.62 -13.68
N GLU A 55 -6.39 -0.31 -13.41
CA GLU A 55 -6.01 0.74 -14.36
C GLU A 55 -4.52 0.69 -14.72
N VAL A 56 -3.65 0.53 -13.72
CA VAL A 56 -2.20 0.37 -13.94
C VAL A 56 -1.92 -0.90 -14.72
N PHE A 57 -2.58 -2.01 -14.41
CA PHE A 57 -2.46 -3.26 -15.13
C PHE A 57 -2.82 -3.09 -16.62
N ARG A 58 -3.99 -2.51 -16.91
CA ARG A 58 -4.42 -2.22 -18.28
C ARG A 58 -3.46 -1.28 -19.00
N SER A 59 -2.99 -0.25 -18.31
CA SER A 59 -1.98 0.66 -18.86
C SER A 59 -0.68 -0.06 -19.24
N ILE A 60 -0.29 -1.12 -18.51
CA ILE A 60 0.86 -1.96 -18.88
C ILE A 60 0.51 -2.86 -20.05
N ALA A 61 -0.66 -3.49 -20.04
CA ALA A 61 -1.14 -4.42 -21.08
C ALA A 61 -1.32 -3.73 -22.44
N ASP A 62 -1.77 -2.48 -22.46
CA ASP A 62 -1.96 -1.67 -23.66
C ASP A 62 -0.66 -1.04 -24.17
N HIS A 63 0.38 -0.99 -23.34
CA HIS A 63 1.64 -0.33 -23.71
C HIS A 63 2.52 -1.23 -24.58
N ASP A 64 2.84 -0.77 -25.79
CA ASP A 64 3.56 -1.54 -26.81
C ASP A 64 4.89 -2.17 -26.36
N THR A 65 5.67 -1.43 -25.57
CA THR A 65 6.94 -1.90 -25.01
C THR A 65 6.76 -2.79 -23.78
N PHE A 66 6.01 -2.35 -22.77
CA PHE A 66 5.98 -3.04 -21.47
C PHE A 66 5.24 -4.38 -21.51
N ARG A 67 4.14 -4.49 -22.28
CA ARG A 67 3.37 -5.75 -22.38
C ARG A 67 4.19 -6.94 -22.85
N ARG A 68 5.23 -6.71 -23.65
CA ARG A 68 6.09 -7.77 -24.22
C ARG A 68 7.11 -8.31 -23.22
N GLY A 69 7.40 -7.56 -22.16
CA GLY A 69 8.36 -7.96 -21.11
C GLY A 69 7.72 -8.74 -19.98
N ILE A 70 6.39 -8.69 -19.85
CA ILE A 70 5.68 -9.38 -18.77
C ILE A 70 5.69 -10.89 -19.02
N VAL A 71 6.20 -11.65 -18.05
CA VAL A 71 6.23 -13.13 -18.08
C VAL A 71 5.25 -13.76 -17.08
N GLU A 72 4.79 -13.00 -16.09
CA GLU A 72 3.91 -13.50 -15.03
C GLU A 72 2.91 -12.43 -14.60
N ILE A 73 1.65 -12.83 -14.46
CA ILE A 73 0.59 -12.04 -13.84
C ILE A 73 0.25 -12.69 -12.51
N ILE A 74 0.37 -11.94 -11.43
CA ILE A 74 0.07 -12.40 -10.07
C ILE A 74 -1.23 -11.73 -9.63
N TRP A 75 -2.27 -12.53 -9.45
CA TRP A 75 -3.49 -12.04 -8.81
C TRP A 75 -3.27 -12.02 -7.28
N ASP A 76 -3.29 -10.83 -6.70
CA ASP A 76 -3.20 -10.57 -5.27
C ASP A 76 -4.62 -10.61 -4.69
N ASP A 77 -4.92 -11.71 -3.99
CA ASP A 77 -6.19 -12.00 -3.36
C ASP A 77 -6.33 -11.35 -1.97
N ALA A 78 -5.38 -10.51 -1.56
CA ALA A 78 -5.48 -9.73 -0.34
C ALA A 78 -6.67 -8.76 -0.41
N ARG A 79 -7.65 -8.97 0.47
CA ARG A 79 -8.90 -8.20 0.51
C ARG A 79 -8.97 -7.35 1.76
N LEU A 80 -9.52 -6.15 1.62
CA LEU A 80 -9.99 -5.35 2.74
C LEU A 80 -11.19 -6.08 3.39
N GLY A 81 -11.12 -6.27 4.71
CA GLY A 81 -12.20 -6.84 5.50
C GLY A 81 -13.38 -5.87 5.63
N GLY A 82 -14.56 -6.32 5.20
CA GLY A 82 -15.79 -5.53 5.32
C GLY A 82 -16.47 -5.69 6.67
N ASP A 83 -17.58 -4.97 6.82
CA ASP A 83 -18.64 -5.24 7.81
C ASP A 83 -19.38 -6.54 7.47
N VAL A 84 -18.63 -7.64 7.34
CA VAL A 84 -19.18 -8.97 7.13
C VAL A 84 -19.13 -9.67 8.47
N ARG A 85 -20.31 -9.98 8.98
CA ARG A 85 -20.60 -10.76 10.18
C ARG A 85 -20.15 -12.22 9.99
N SER A 86 -18.94 -12.48 9.51
CA SER A 86 -18.35 -13.81 9.52
C SER A 86 -18.06 -14.19 10.97
N ASN A 87 -18.36 -15.43 11.35
CA ASN A 87 -18.06 -15.95 12.69
C ASN A 87 -16.57 -15.76 13.04
N GLU A 88 -15.68 -15.82 12.05
CA GLU A 88 -14.24 -15.62 12.20
C GLU A 88 -13.89 -14.20 12.71
N GLN A 89 -14.65 -13.17 12.32
CA GLN A 89 -14.40 -11.79 12.75
C GLN A 89 -14.96 -11.51 14.14
N ARG A 90 -16.04 -12.20 14.53
CA ARG A 90 -16.52 -12.26 15.93
C ARG A 90 -15.54 -12.98 16.84
N GLU A 91 -15.01 -14.13 16.40
CA GLU A 91 -13.97 -14.86 17.12
C GLU A 91 -12.69 -14.02 17.26
N LEU A 92 -12.33 -13.23 16.24
CA LEU A 92 -11.28 -12.22 16.34
C LEU A 92 -11.65 -11.10 17.33
N GLU A 93 -12.85 -10.52 17.29
CA GLU A 93 -13.27 -9.49 18.25
C GLU A 93 -13.28 -9.98 19.71
N ASP A 94 -13.65 -11.24 19.93
CA ASP A 94 -13.67 -11.91 21.23
C ASP A 94 -12.25 -12.27 21.69
N ASN A 95 -11.40 -12.83 20.82
CA ASN A 95 -9.98 -13.10 21.14
C ASN A 95 -9.15 -11.82 21.32
N LEU A 96 -9.39 -10.78 20.53
CA LEU A 96 -8.72 -9.49 20.66
C LEU A 96 -9.21 -8.70 21.87
N GLY A 97 -10.49 -8.84 22.24
CA GLY A 97 -11.03 -8.30 23.48
C GLY A 97 -10.31 -8.84 24.71
N TYR A 98 -9.95 -10.13 24.70
CA TYR A 98 -9.24 -10.78 25.79
C TYR A 98 -7.77 -10.30 25.92
N TYR A 99 -7.08 -10.01 24.82
CA TYR A 99 -5.67 -9.60 24.82
C TYR A 99 -5.40 -8.12 25.19
N LEU A 100 -6.44 -7.28 25.20
CA LEU A 100 -6.35 -5.84 25.49
C LEU A 100 -7.07 -5.42 26.78
N SER A 101 -7.67 -6.36 27.52
CA SER A 101 -8.50 -6.12 28.70
C SER A 101 -7.73 -6.01 30.04
N SER A 102 -6.42 -5.78 30.03
CA SER A 102 -5.68 -5.66 31.32
C SER A 102 -5.79 -4.29 31.99
N ASP A 103 -6.32 -3.26 31.32
CA ASP A 103 -6.51 -1.93 31.91
C ASP A 103 -8.00 -1.56 31.89
N ASP A 104 -8.64 -1.53 33.07
CA ASP A 104 -10.08 -1.28 33.28
C ASP A 104 -10.58 0.10 32.76
N ASP A 105 -9.68 1.04 32.45
CA ASP A 105 -10.00 2.35 31.88
C ASP A 105 -10.48 2.29 30.40
N ASP A 106 -10.11 1.25 29.66
CA ASP A 106 -10.37 1.13 28.21
C ASP A 106 -11.83 0.74 27.89
N ALA A 107 -12.54 0.11 28.82
CA ALA A 107 -13.91 -0.35 28.60
C ALA A 107 -14.92 0.82 28.51
N ALA A 108 -14.75 1.84 29.37
CA ALA A 108 -15.61 3.03 29.39
C ALA A 108 -15.36 3.95 28.18
N GLU A 109 -14.10 4.12 27.77
CA GLU A 109 -13.74 4.88 26.57
C GLU A 109 -14.17 4.15 25.28
N MET A 110 -14.13 2.81 25.27
CA MET A 110 -14.63 1.98 24.16
C MET A 110 -16.16 1.98 24.02
N GLU A 111 -16.92 2.00 25.11
CA GLU A 111 -18.39 2.10 25.07
C GLU A 111 -18.84 3.48 24.55
N ALA A 112 -18.17 4.56 24.98
CA ALA A 112 -18.38 5.91 24.44
C ALA A 112 -18.02 6.02 22.94
N ALA A 113 -16.98 5.30 22.50
CA ALA A 113 -16.51 5.26 21.11
C ALA A 113 -17.48 4.55 20.13
N ARG A 114 -18.41 3.71 20.62
CA ARG A 114 -19.51 3.15 19.81
C ARG A 114 -20.56 4.21 19.44
N SER A 115 -20.68 5.27 20.24
CA SER A 115 -21.77 6.25 20.13
C SER A 115 -21.38 7.58 19.48
N ILE A 116 -20.08 7.92 19.36
CA ILE A 116 -19.68 9.31 19.04
C ILE A 116 -18.81 9.44 17.75
N ASP A 117 -18.16 8.37 17.30
CA ASP A 117 -16.97 8.51 16.43
C ASP A 117 -17.06 7.76 15.07
N GLY A 118 -18.21 7.16 14.73
CA GLY A 118 -18.52 6.67 13.38
C GLY A 118 -17.71 5.47 12.82
N ALA A 119 -16.61 5.06 13.45
CA ALA A 119 -15.79 3.90 13.06
C ALA A 119 -16.05 2.65 13.93
N PRO A 120 -16.15 1.43 13.35
CA PRO A 120 -16.38 0.19 14.10
C PRO A 120 -15.29 -0.16 15.11
N ARG A 121 -15.67 -0.92 16.16
CA ARG A 121 -14.77 -1.37 17.22
C ARG A 121 -13.60 -2.19 16.67
N TRP A 122 -13.86 -3.21 15.85
CA TRP A 122 -12.79 -4.03 15.25
C TRP A 122 -11.77 -3.18 14.50
N TYR A 123 -12.20 -2.15 13.77
CA TYR A 123 -11.31 -1.30 12.99
C TYR A 123 -10.36 -0.52 13.90
N LYS A 124 -10.90 0.09 14.96
CA LYS A 124 -10.09 0.81 15.96
C LYS A 124 -9.08 -0.09 16.63
N ILE A 125 -9.46 -1.33 16.95
CA ILE A 125 -8.57 -2.32 17.55
C ILE A 125 -7.44 -2.68 16.57
N LEU A 126 -7.75 -2.98 15.30
CA LEU A 126 -6.73 -3.29 14.28
C LEU A 126 -5.79 -2.11 14.04
N CYS A 127 -6.28 -0.87 14.05
CA CYS A 127 -5.44 0.32 14.00
C CYS A 127 -4.48 0.36 15.20
N ARG A 128 -4.96 0.18 16.43
CA ARG A 128 -4.11 0.15 17.64
C ARG A 128 -3.03 -0.93 17.56
N GLN A 129 -3.39 -2.14 17.14
CA GLN A 129 -2.43 -3.24 16.98
C GLN A 129 -1.39 -2.96 15.90
N SER A 130 -1.82 -2.48 14.73
CA SER A 130 -0.92 -2.12 13.63
C SER A 130 0.10 -1.06 14.08
N ILE A 131 -0.35 -0.09 14.87
CA ILE A 131 0.51 0.95 15.45
C ILE A 131 1.50 0.34 16.45
N ALA A 132 1.04 -0.52 17.36
CA ALA A 132 1.87 -1.19 18.35
C ALA A 132 2.94 -2.07 17.68
N ASP A 133 2.57 -2.81 16.64
CA ASP A 133 3.48 -3.67 15.87
C ASP A 133 4.51 -2.86 15.09
N LEU A 134 4.09 -1.76 14.46
CA LEU A 134 5.02 -0.84 13.79
C LEU A 134 6.01 -0.22 14.79
N ASN A 135 5.54 0.18 15.97
CA ASN A 135 6.40 0.65 17.05
C ASN A 135 7.39 -0.44 17.50
N ARG A 136 6.93 -1.69 17.67
CA ARG A 136 7.79 -2.83 18.05
C ARG A 136 8.87 -3.10 17.00
N ARG A 137 8.50 -3.16 15.72
CA ARG A 137 9.43 -3.35 14.59
C ARG A 137 10.43 -2.21 14.48
N SER A 138 9.99 -0.98 14.74
CA SER A 138 10.84 0.21 14.68
C SER A 138 11.89 0.26 15.79
N ARG A 139 11.70 -0.45 16.92
CA ARG A 139 12.73 -0.60 17.97
C ARG A 139 13.94 -1.41 17.46
N ILE A 140 13.72 -2.34 16.53
CA ILE A 140 14.75 -3.16 15.89
C ILE A 140 15.26 -2.40 14.66
N GLY A 141 16.10 -1.37 14.87
CA GLY A 141 16.72 -0.60 13.77
C GLY A 141 16.31 0.87 13.64
N ARG A 142 16.10 1.57 14.77
CA ARG A 142 15.75 3.01 14.85
C ARG A 142 16.65 3.95 14.05
N ASN A 143 17.90 3.57 13.78
CA ASN A 143 18.87 4.43 13.08
C ASN A 143 18.79 4.32 11.55
N ARG A 144 17.96 3.42 11.00
CA ARG A 144 17.76 3.36 9.54
C ARG A 144 16.87 4.53 9.10
N PRO A 145 17.26 5.32 8.08
CA PRO A 145 16.47 6.47 7.60
C PRO A 145 15.02 6.11 7.25
N ALA A 146 14.81 4.94 6.63
CA ALA A 146 13.48 4.43 6.30
C ALA A 146 12.60 4.16 7.54
N THR A 147 13.20 3.73 8.66
CA THR A 147 12.51 3.53 9.94
C THR A 147 12.10 4.86 10.56
N GLN A 148 12.98 5.87 10.50
CA GLN A 148 12.66 7.21 11.02
C GLN A 148 11.57 7.91 10.20
N ALA A 149 11.58 7.77 8.87
CA ALA A 149 10.53 8.29 8.01
C ALA A 149 9.16 7.68 8.34
N ARG A 150 9.11 6.35 8.53
CA ARG A 150 7.89 5.66 8.97
C ARG A 150 7.42 6.12 10.35
N LEU A 151 8.33 6.30 11.32
CA LEU A 151 7.98 6.80 12.64
C LEU A 151 7.38 8.21 12.59
N ARG A 152 7.86 9.10 11.71
CA ARG A 152 7.27 10.43 11.50
C ARG A 152 5.85 10.35 10.93
N GLN A 153 5.64 9.49 9.93
CA GLN A 153 4.29 9.23 9.40
C GLN A 153 3.32 8.69 10.46
N LEU A 154 3.83 7.96 11.48
CA LEU A 154 3.00 7.47 12.58
C LEU A 154 2.57 8.55 13.57
N VAL A 155 3.29 9.68 13.62
CA VAL A 155 2.91 10.87 14.40
C VAL A 155 1.87 11.68 13.63
N GLU A 156 1.97 11.70 12.30
CA GLU A 156 1.03 12.37 11.39
C GLU A 156 -0.15 11.48 10.96
N LYS A 157 -0.68 10.67 11.88
CA LYS A 157 -1.83 9.81 11.56
C LYS A 157 -3.10 10.61 11.39
N LEU A 158 -3.88 10.21 10.40
CA LEU A 158 -5.28 10.60 10.27
C LEU A 158 -6.03 10.21 11.55
N PRO A 159 -6.96 11.07 12.04
CA PRO A 159 -7.93 10.68 13.04
C PRO A 159 -8.67 9.39 12.63
N SER A 160 -9.03 8.56 13.61
CA SER A 160 -9.69 7.25 13.37
C SER A 160 -10.96 7.34 12.52
N THR A 161 -11.64 8.48 12.54
CA THR A 161 -12.87 8.73 11.77
C THR A 161 -12.58 8.96 10.29
N GLU A 162 -11.54 9.74 9.98
CA GLU A 162 -11.11 10.03 8.62
C GLU A 162 -10.47 8.79 7.99
N SER A 163 -9.64 8.08 8.74
CA SER A 163 -9.06 6.81 8.28
C SER A 163 -10.13 5.76 8.01
N TRP A 164 -11.18 5.69 8.84
CA TRP A 164 -12.32 4.81 8.61
C TRP A 164 -13.12 5.19 7.36
N LYS A 165 -13.42 6.47 7.15
CA LYS A 165 -14.11 6.93 5.92
C LYS A 165 -13.32 6.54 4.67
N TYR A 166 -12.00 6.74 4.71
CA TYR A 166 -11.11 6.36 3.62
C TYR A 166 -11.08 4.84 3.41
N TYR A 167 -10.95 4.07 4.50
CA TYR A 167 -11.00 2.61 4.45
C TYR A 167 -12.29 2.09 3.84
N LYS A 168 -13.43 2.62 4.30
CA LYS A 168 -14.75 2.25 3.80
C LYS A 168 -14.86 2.52 2.30
N HIS A 169 -14.39 3.67 1.84
CA HIS A 169 -14.38 4.02 0.42
C HIS A 169 -13.55 3.02 -0.42
N LEU A 170 -12.34 2.67 0.03
CA LEU A 170 -11.50 1.67 -0.65
C LEU A 170 -12.16 0.28 -0.66
N TRP A 171 -12.82 -0.08 0.45
CA TRP A 171 -13.54 -1.35 0.54
C TRP A 171 -14.74 -1.40 -0.43
N GLU A 172 -15.53 -0.32 -0.53
CA GLU A 172 -16.63 -0.19 -1.48
C GLU A 172 -16.14 -0.33 -2.93
N GLN A 173 -15.02 0.35 -3.28
CA GLN A 173 -14.37 0.20 -4.58
C GLN A 173 -13.96 -1.23 -4.88
N GLN A 174 -13.43 -1.95 -3.87
CA GLN A 174 -13.05 -3.34 -4.02
C GLN A 174 -14.26 -4.24 -4.27
N GLN A 175 -15.35 -4.06 -3.53
CA GLN A 175 -16.57 -4.85 -3.76
C GLN A 175 -17.12 -4.59 -5.16
N GLN A 176 -17.19 -3.33 -5.59
CA GLN A 176 -17.63 -3.00 -6.96
C GLN A 176 -16.75 -3.64 -8.03
N ALA A 177 -15.43 -3.68 -7.85
CA ALA A 177 -14.53 -4.32 -8.81
C ALA A 177 -14.80 -5.83 -8.89
N LEU A 178 -14.98 -6.50 -7.75
CA LEU A 178 -15.27 -7.94 -7.67
C LEU A 178 -16.66 -8.28 -8.23
N ASP A 179 -17.68 -7.51 -7.88
CA ASP A 179 -19.07 -7.73 -8.30
C ASP A 179 -19.23 -7.63 -9.83
N HIS A 180 -18.49 -6.72 -10.46
CA HIS A 180 -18.47 -6.58 -11.92
C HIS A 180 -17.45 -7.49 -12.61
N GLY A 181 -16.66 -8.27 -11.86
CA GLY A 181 -15.55 -9.06 -12.42
C GLY A 181 -14.48 -8.22 -13.11
N ALA A 182 -14.32 -6.96 -12.71
CA ALA A 182 -13.45 -6.01 -13.41
C ALA A 182 -11.97 -6.39 -13.36
N ASP A 183 -11.55 -7.15 -12.33
CA ASP A 183 -10.22 -7.74 -12.25
C ASP A 183 -10.07 -8.95 -13.16
N ALA A 184 -11.10 -9.79 -13.32
CA ALA A 184 -11.08 -10.91 -14.26
C ALA A 184 -11.08 -10.47 -15.72
N GLU A 185 -11.76 -9.36 -16.03
CA GLU A 185 -11.85 -8.74 -17.37
C GLU A 185 -10.72 -7.73 -17.64
N ALA A 186 -9.69 -7.65 -16.78
CA ALA A 186 -8.57 -6.74 -16.93
C ALA A 186 -7.53 -7.25 -17.93
#